data_AF-A0A291N4F1-F1
#
_entry.id   AF-A0A291N4F1-F1
#
_cell.length_a   1.000
_cell.length_b   1.000
_cell.length_c   1.000
_cell.angle_alpha   90.00
_cell.angle_beta   90.00
_cell.angle_gamma   90.00
#
_symmetry.space_group_name_H-M   'P 1'
#
loop_
_entity.id
_entity.type
_entity.pdbx_description
1 polymer ?
#
loop_
_entity_poly.entity_id
_entity_poly.type
_entity_poly.pdbx_seq_one_letter_code
_entity_poly.pdbx_strand_id
1 'polypeptide(L)'
;MKRILPLVALTLLTACGLRPVYGGGSHGAVAQGLGHVEVQDIAGKGGWLMRNALNDRLGAISNGSGPSYKLVVKLDDQISGFGLRSDAAITRERRTLRARYQLIDEATGAQVLDDSAGSDAGINATSSEYATIAAEDTALERLSEIVADQIVTRLALYATRKEGAQAAPSPASSSAASTGQ
;
A
#
# COMPACT_ATOMS: atom_id res chain seq x y z
N MET A 1 -41.67 29.77 -10.67
CA MET A 1 -40.21 29.81 -10.90
C MET A 1 -39.34 29.82 -9.63
N LYS A 2 -39.90 29.95 -8.41
CA LYS A 2 -39.15 30.08 -7.14
C LYS A 2 -38.88 28.76 -6.39
N ARG A 3 -39.32 27.62 -6.95
CA ARG A 3 -39.20 26.26 -6.36
C ARG A 3 -38.11 25.39 -7.02
N ILE A 4 -37.37 25.92 -7.99
CA ILE A 4 -36.31 25.19 -8.72
C ILE A 4 -34.95 25.36 -8.01
N LEU A 5 -34.79 26.42 -7.21
CA LEU A 5 -33.56 26.72 -6.47
C LEU A 5 -33.11 25.63 -5.46
N PRO A 6 -33.99 24.95 -4.68
CA PRO A 6 -33.54 23.93 -3.73
C PRO A 6 -33.10 22.62 -4.38
N LEU A 7 -33.53 22.35 -5.63
CA LEU A 7 -33.23 21.09 -6.32
C LEU A 7 -31.83 21.10 -6.97
N VAL A 8 -31.34 22.28 -7.36
CA VAL A 8 -29.96 22.49 -7.85
C VAL A 8 -28.94 22.42 -6.70
N ALA A 9 -29.33 22.80 -5.49
CA ALA A 9 -28.44 22.70 -4.32
C ALA A 9 -28.15 21.24 -3.92
N LEU A 10 -29.07 20.31 -4.17
CA LEU A 10 -28.92 18.90 -3.80
C LEU A 10 -27.96 18.12 -4.72
N THR A 11 -27.86 18.52 -6.00
CA THR A 11 -26.92 17.89 -6.96
C THR A 11 -25.47 18.34 -6.78
N LEU A 12 -25.24 19.48 -6.11
CA LEU A 12 -23.89 19.93 -5.74
C LEU A 12 -23.26 19.07 -4.63
N LEU A 13 -24.05 18.32 -3.85
CA LEU A 13 -23.52 17.43 -2.80
C LEU A 13 -22.91 16.13 -3.35
N THR A 14 -23.34 15.67 -4.53
CA THR A 14 -22.79 14.45 -5.16
C THR A 14 -21.60 14.74 -6.09
N ALA A 15 -21.26 16.03 -6.29
CA ALA A 15 -20.20 16.47 -7.19
C ALA A 15 -18.77 16.14 -6.71
N CYS A 16 -18.60 15.70 -5.46
CA CYS A 16 -17.28 15.30 -4.96
C CYS A 16 -16.72 14.03 -5.62
N GLY A 17 -17.56 13.18 -6.26
CA GLY A 17 -17.09 12.05 -7.08
C GLY A 17 -16.21 11.01 -6.36
N LEU A 18 -16.11 11.06 -5.02
CA LEU A 18 -15.27 10.18 -4.22
C LEU A 18 -15.81 8.75 -4.31
N ARG A 19 -14.98 7.87 -4.87
CA ARG A 19 -15.29 6.45 -5.01
C ARG A 19 -14.38 5.65 -4.07
N PRO A 20 -14.94 4.83 -3.15
CA PRO A 20 -14.12 4.08 -2.20
C PRO A 20 -13.25 3.05 -2.93
N VAL A 21 -11.93 3.10 -2.72
CA VAL A 21 -10.97 2.17 -3.34
C VAL A 21 -11.24 0.72 -2.94
N TYR A 22 -11.64 0.49 -1.69
CA TYR A 22 -11.99 -0.82 -1.15
C TYR A 22 -13.50 -1.11 -1.20
N GLY A 23 -14.28 -0.32 -1.95
CA GLY A 23 -15.71 -0.54 -2.12
C GLY A 23 -15.98 -1.85 -2.87
N GLY A 24 -16.96 -2.63 -2.41
CA GLY A 24 -17.36 -3.90 -3.05
C GLY A 24 -16.80 -5.16 -2.39
N GLY A 25 -15.94 -5.04 -1.37
CA GLY A 25 -15.43 -6.18 -0.61
C GLY A 25 -14.73 -7.21 -1.50
N SER A 26 -15.10 -8.49 -1.36
CA SER A 26 -14.56 -9.59 -2.18
C SER A 26 -14.89 -9.49 -3.68
N HIS A 27 -15.85 -8.67 -4.07
CA HIS A 27 -16.22 -8.39 -5.46
C HIS A 27 -15.72 -7.02 -5.94
N GLY A 28 -14.93 -6.33 -5.11
CA GLY A 28 -14.34 -5.04 -5.45
C GLY A 28 -13.15 -5.21 -6.41
N ALA A 29 -12.85 -4.14 -7.13
CA ALA A 29 -11.81 -4.11 -8.14
C ALA A 29 -10.39 -4.43 -7.63
N VAL A 30 -10.17 -4.25 -6.33
CA VAL A 30 -8.91 -4.61 -5.70
C VAL A 30 -8.85 -6.11 -5.43
N ALA A 31 -9.93 -6.70 -4.93
CA ALA A 31 -10.00 -8.12 -4.59
C ALA A 31 -9.90 -9.01 -5.84
N GLN A 32 -10.54 -8.58 -6.93
CA GLN A 32 -10.49 -9.28 -8.22
C GLN A 32 -9.14 -9.10 -8.93
N GLY A 33 -8.55 -7.90 -8.91
CA GLY A 33 -7.26 -7.61 -9.53
C GLY A 33 -6.03 -8.17 -8.80
N LEU A 34 -6.06 -8.23 -7.47
CA LEU A 34 -4.98 -8.81 -6.65
C LEU A 34 -5.16 -10.30 -6.36
N GLY A 35 -6.38 -10.83 -6.35
CA GLY A 35 -6.62 -12.25 -6.09
C GLY A 35 -6.02 -12.70 -4.76
N HIS A 36 -4.91 -13.43 -4.83
CA HIS A 36 -4.12 -13.89 -3.68
C HIS A 36 -2.73 -13.25 -3.70
N VAL A 37 -2.27 -12.74 -2.56
CA VAL A 37 -0.91 -12.18 -2.42
C VAL A 37 -0.19 -12.85 -1.26
N GLU A 38 0.82 -13.65 -1.57
CA GLU A 38 1.68 -14.29 -0.58
C GLU A 38 2.84 -13.37 -0.21
N VAL A 39 3.00 -13.06 1.08
CA VAL A 39 4.11 -12.26 1.59
C VAL A 39 5.27 -13.17 1.99
N GLN A 40 6.40 -13.01 1.30
CA GLN A 40 7.62 -13.75 1.58
C GLN A 40 8.20 -13.44 2.96
N ASP A 41 9.03 -14.33 3.47
CA ASP A 41 9.76 -14.12 4.71
C ASP A 41 10.64 -12.86 4.64
N ILE A 42 10.56 -12.05 5.69
CA ILE A 42 11.39 -10.87 5.89
C ILE A 42 12.15 -11.07 7.19
N ALA A 43 13.48 -10.97 7.14
CA ALA A 43 14.33 -11.28 8.29
C ALA A 43 14.24 -10.23 9.42
N GLY A 44 14.44 -10.68 10.66
CA GLY A 44 14.54 -9.84 11.84
C GLY A 44 13.19 -9.39 12.42
N LYS A 45 13.24 -8.68 13.56
CA LYS A 45 12.05 -8.18 14.27
C LYS A 45 11.19 -7.27 13.38
N GLY A 46 11.81 -6.30 12.70
CA GLY A 46 11.12 -5.42 11.77
C GLY A 46 10.48 -6.19 10.59
N GLY A 47 11.13 -7.28 10.14
CA GLY A 47 10.57 -8.15 9.13
C GLY A 47 9.32 -8.89 9.58
N TRP A 48 9.32 -9.42 10.81
CA TRP A 48 8.14 -10.05 11.40
C TRP A 48 6.98 -9.06 11.56
N LEU A 49 7.25 -7.86 12.10
CA LEU A 49 6.26 -6.79 12.26
C LEU A 49 5.65 -6.38 10.90
N MET A 50 6.51 -6.14 9.91
CA MET A 50 6.09 -5.78 8.55
C MET A 50 5.24 -6.88 7.93
N ARG A 51 5.67 -8.14 8.01
CA ARG A 51 4.93 -9.27 7.43
C ARG A 51 3.56 -9.43 8.10
N ASN A 52 3.50 -9.30 9.42
CA ASN A 52 2.23 -9.38 10.14
C ASN A 52 1.27 -8.26 9.72
N ALA A 53 1.75 -7.01 9.67
CA ALA A 53 0.96 -5.86 9.23
C ALA A 53 0.48 -6.00 7.77
N LEU A 54 1.34 -6.51 6.87
CA LEU A 54 0.96 -6.79 5.48
C LEU A 54 -0.08 -7.90 5.39
N ASN A 55 0.09 -9.00 6.11
CA ASN A 55 -0.84 -10.13 6.09
C ASN A 55 -2.22 -9.76 6.65
N ASP A 56 -2.28 -8.98 7.74
CA ASP A 56 -3.54 -8.51 8.32
C ASP A 56 -4.35 -7.69 7.31
N ARG A 57 -3.66 -6.75 6.64
CA ARG A 57 -4.28 -5.87 5.64
C ARG A 57 -4.63 -6.59 4.35
N LEU A 58 -3.73 -7.41 3.82
CA LEU A 58 -3.97 -8.16 2.59
C LEU A 58 -5.04 -9.23 2.81
N GLY A 59 -5.05 -9.93 3.94
CA GLY A 59 -6.08 -10.93 4.27
C GLY A 59 -7.51 -10.36 4.33
N ALA A 60 -7.66 -9.07 4.62
CA ALA A 60 -8.95 -8.39 4.56
C ALA A 60 -9.44 -8.13 3.11
N ILE A 61 -8.54 -8.13 2.13
CA ILE A 61 -8.79 -7.67 0.75
C ILE A 61 -8.62 -8.80 -0.29
N SER A 62 -7.75 -9.78 -0.03
CA SER A 62 -7.28 -10.81 -0.98
C SER A 62 -7.94 -12.18 -0.78
N ASN A 63 -9.27 -12.21 -0.61
CA ASN A 63 -10.06 -13.44 -0.45
C ASN A 63 -10.82 -13.85 -1.74
N GLY A 64 -10.33 -13.40 -2.90
CA GLY A 64 -10.95 -13.66 -4.21
C GLY A 64 -10.29 -14.80 -4.98
N SER A 65 -11.01 -15.40 -5.93
CA SER A 65 -10.50 -16.42 -6.87
C SER A 65 -9.57 -15.84 -7.97
N GLY A 66 -8.88 -14.74 -7.69
CA GLY A 66 -8.06 -14.01 -8.66
C GLY A 66 -6.66 -14.62 -8.85
N PRO A 67 -5.78 -13.94 -9.62
CA PRO A 67 -4.40 -14.39 -9.82
C PRO A 67 -3.60 -14.42 -8.52
N SER A 68 -2.62 -15.31 -8.45
CA SER A 68 -1.69 -15.39 -7.32
C SER A 68 -0.43 -14.57 -7.59
N TYR A 69 -0.04 -13.77 -6.60
CA TYR A 69 1.19 -12.98 -6.62
C TYR A 69 2.05 -13.27 -5.40
N LYS A 70 3.35 -13.12 -5.59
CA LYS A 70 4.35 -13.14 -4.54
C LYS A 70 4.86 -11.73 -4.26
N LEU A 71 4.75 -11.29 -3.01
CA LEU A 71 5.28 -10.01 -2.54
C LEU A 71 6.62 -10.24 -1.84
N VAL A 72 7.69 -9.76 -2.46
CA VAL A 72 9.04 -9.76 -1.91
C VAL A 72 9.33 -8.39 -1.31
N VAL A 73 9.70 -8.32 -0.04
CA VAL A 73 10.00 -7.05 0.65
C VAL A 73 11.40 -7.11 1.25
N LYS A 74 12.20 -6.07 0.99
CA LYS A 74 13.51 -5.85 1.61
C LYS A 74 13.46 -4.59 2.46
N LEU A 75 13.68 -4.76 3.76
CA LEU A 75 13.72 -3.67 4.72
C LEU A 75 15.13 -3.13 4.92
N ASP A 76 15.21 -1.82 5.09
CA ASP A 76 16.36 -1.08 5.59
C ASP A 76 15.88 -0.24 6.78
N ASP A 77 16.41 -0.54 7.96
CA ASP A 77 16.03 0.07 9.24
C ASP A 77 17.27 0.69 9.86
N GLN A 78 17.21 2.00 10.09
CA GLN A 78 18.36 2.79 10.52
C GLN A 78 17.96 3.72 11.67
N ILE A 79 18.76 3.72 12.75
CA ILE A 79 18.65 4.70 13.83
C ILE A 79 19.84 5.65 13.74
N SER A 80 19.55 6.96 13.79
CA SER A 80 20.57 8.02 13.72
C SER A 80 20.36 9.04 14.82
N GLY A 81 21.44 9.47 15.48
CA GLY A 81 21.40 10.60 16.40
C GLY A 81 21.12 11.91 15.64
N PHE A 82 20.12 12.68 16.08
CA PHE A 82 19.65 13.89 15.40
C PHE A 82 19.74 15.16 16.25
N GLY A 83 19.69 15.07 17.58
CA GLY A 83 19.85 16.21 18.48
C GLY A 83 21.11 16.11 19.31
N LEU A 84 21.99 17.11 19.28
CA LEU A 84 23.15 17.23 20.18
C LEU A 84 22.89 18.33 21.21
N ARG A 85 23.08 18.02 22.50
CA ARG A 85 23.20 19.02 23.56
C ARG A 85 24.59 19.68 23.49
N SER A 86 24.75 20.84 24.11
CA SER A 86 26.02 21.59 24.16
C SER A 86 27.19 20.82 24.78
N ASP A 87 26.91 19.73 25.49
CA ASP A 87 27.87 18.77 26.04
C ASP A 87 28.03 17.50 25.17
N ALA A 88 27.58 17.55 23.91
CA ALA A 88 27.58 16.47 22.93
C ALA A 88 26.69 15.24 23.27
N ALA A 89 25.82 15.32 24.28
CA ALA A 89 24.85 14.26 24.54
C ALA A 89 23.74 14.21 23.46
N ILE A 90 23.39 13.02 22.97
CA ILE A 90 22.26 12.85 22.04
C ILE A 90 20.96 13.10 22.81
N THR A 91 20.16 14.08 22.37
CA THR A 91 18.87 14.43 22.98
C THR A 91 17.68 13.90 22.19
N ARG A 92 17.90 13.63 20.90
CA ARG A 92 16.91 13.06 19.99
C ARG A 92 17.57 12.14 18.99
N GLU A 93 16.91 11.03 18.74
CA GLU A 93 17.23 10.09 17.68
C GLU A 93 16.13 10.13 16.62
N ARG A 94 16.48 9.67 15.43
CA ARG A 94 15.53 9.46 14.34
C ARG A 94 15.73 8.05 13.81
N ARG A 95 14.68 7.25 13.91
CA ARG A 95 14.57 5.95 13.26
C ARG A 95 13.94 6.11 11.89
N THR A 96 14.54 5.55 10.87
CA THR A 96 14.06 5.56 9.48
C THR A 96 13.86 4.13 9.03
N LEU A 97 12.64 3.80 8.60
CA LEU A 97 12.31 2.51 8.02
C LEU A 97 12.01 2.70 6.53
N ARG A 98 12.80 2.05 5.68
CA ARG A 98 12.59 1.98 4.22
C ARG A 98 12.31 0.54 3.83
N ALA A 99 11.40 0.37 2.88
CA ALA A 99 11.01 -0.92 2.34
C ALA A 99 11.04 -0.83 0.82
N ARG A 100 11.94 -1.57 0.17
CA ARG A 100 11.85 -1.83 -1.26
C ARG A 100 11.06 -3.11 -1.45
N TYR A 101 10.07 -3.09 -2.33
CA TYR A 101 9.20 -4.24 -2.52
C TYR A 101 8.92 -4.50 -3.99
N GLN A 102 8.72 -5.78 -4.29
CA GLN A 102 8.47 -6.27 -5.63
C GLN A 102 7.26 -7.19 -5.61
N LEU A 103 6.33 -6.96 -6.55
CA LEU A 103 5.21 -7.86 -6.79
C LEU A 103 5.54 -8.71 -8.02
N ILE A 104 5.49 -10.03 -7.85
CA ILE A 104 5.80 -11.01 -8.88
C ILE A 104 4.54 -11.83 -9.15
N ASP A 105 4.14 -11.91 -10.41
CA ASP A 105 3.04 -12.77 -10.85
C ASP A 105 3.49 -14.24 -10.83
N GLU A 106 2.80 -15.11 -10.11
CA GLU A 106 3.23 -16.50 -9.94
C GLU A 106 2.99 -17.36 -11.19
N ALA A 107 2.02 -17.01 -12.03
CA ALA A 107 1.74 -17.76 -13.25
C ALA A 107 2.80 -17.51 -14.32
N THR A 108 3.30 -16.27 -14.41
CA THR A 108 4.26 -15.85 -15.45
C THR A 108 5.70 -15.72 -14.95
N GLY A 109 5.89 -15.60 -13.63
CA GLY A 109 7.18 -15.27 -13.02
C GLY A 109 7.63 -13.82 -13.27
N ALA A 110 6.79 -12.99 -13.91
CA ALA A 110 7.14 -11.63 -14.26
C ALA A 110 7.03 -10.70 -13.04
N GLN A 111 8.03 -9.83 -12.87
CA GLN A 111 7.94 -8.72 -11.92
C GLN A 111 6.98 -7.67 -12.48
N VAL A 112 5.83 -7.50 -11.84
CA VAL A 112 4.78 -6.57 -12.28
C VAL A 112 4.85 -5.22 -11.59
N LEU A 113 5.52 -5.14 -10.43
CA LEU A 113 5.75 -3.90 -9.68
C LEU A 113 7.09 -3.96 -8.96
N ASP A 114 7.84 -2.86 -8.93
CA ASP A 114 9.00 -2.61 -8.06
C ASP A 114 8.97 -1.15 -7.65
N ASP A 115 8.87 -0.90 -6.35
CA ASP A 115 8.72 0.43 -5.78
C ASP A 115 9.23 0.43 -4.33
N SER A 116 9.27 1.61 -3.71
CA SER A 116 9.79 1.81 -2.36
C SER A 116 8.85 2.63 -1.48
N ALA A 117 8.61 2.14 -0.28
CA ALA A 117 7.83 2.82 0.75
C ALA A 117 8.73 3.12 1.96
N GLY A 118 8.34 4.08 2.79
CA GLY A 118 9.12 4.36 3.97
C GLY A 118 8.59 5.50 4.81
N SER A 119 9.03 5.54 6.06
CA SER A 119 8.69 6.57 7.02
C SER A 119 9.83 6.73 8.02
N ASP A 120 9.83 7.86 8.73
CA ASP A 120 10.72 8.11 9.85
C ASP A 120 9.95 8.51 11.10
N ALA A 121 10.57 8.29 12.25
CA ALA A 121 10.03 8.61 13.57
C ALA A 121 11.14 9.21 14.45
N GLY A 122 10.81 10.31 15.13
CA GLY A 122 11.68 10.91 16.14
C GLY A 122 11.49 10.25 17.50
N ILE A 123 12.60 9.99 18.19
CA ILE A 123 12.66 9.38 19.52
C ILE A 123 13.39 10.36 20.44
N ASN A 124 12.86 10.60 21.64
CA ASN A 124 13.55 11.43 22.63
C ASN A 124 14.44 10.52 23.48
N ALA A 125 15.75 10.80 23.50
CA ALA A 125 16.66 10.11 24.39
C ALA A 125 16.40 10.60 25.82
N THR A 126 16.17 9.67 26.75
CA THR A 126 15.94 9.98 28.17
C THR A 126 17.09 9.46 29.03
N SER A 127 17.11 9.82 30.31
CA SER A 127 18.14 9.36 31.26
C SER A 127 18.08 7.85 31.56
N SER A 128 16.96 7.20 31.22
CA SER A 128 16.78 5.75 31.38
C SER A 128 16.98 5.05 30.04
N GLU A 129 18.03 4.24 29.95
CA GLU A 129 18.35 3.46 28.75
C GLU A 129 17.21 2.52 28.35
N TYR A 130 16.57 1.87 29.32
CA TYR A 130 15.40 1.03 29.08
C TYR A 130 14.25 1.80 28.41
N ALA A 131 13.98 3.03 28.87
CA ALA A 131 12.90 3.83 28.30
C ALA A 131 13.22 4.30 26.87
N THR A 132 14.50 4.50 26.54
CA THR A 132 14.95 4.75 25.16
C THR A 132 14.69 3.52 24.28
N ILE A 133 15.13 2.33 24.71
CA ILE A 133 14.92 1.07 23.96
C ILE A 133 13.43 0.79 23.74
N ALA A 134 12.60 0.97 24.77
CA ALA A 134 11.15 0.79 24.65
C ALA A 134 10.52 1.79 23.66
N ALA A 135 11.03 3.01 23.59
CA ALA A 135 10.58 4.01 22.63
C ALA A 135 11.05 3.68 21.20
N GLU A 136 12.26 3.15 21.03
CA GLU A 136 12.74 2.64 19.74
C GLU A 136 11.87 1.50 19.20
N ASP A 137 11.52 0.55 20.07
CA ASP A 137 10.66 -0.58 19.72
C ASP A 137 9.25 -0.13 19.33
N THR A 138 8.66 0.77 20.12
CA THR A 138 7.37 1.40 19.80
C THR A 138 7.42 2.13 18.46
N ALA A 139 8.54 2.81 18.17
CA ALA A 139 8.74 3.47 16.88
C ALA A 139 8.80 2.47 15.74
N LEU A 140 9.48 1.32 15.89
CA LEU A 140 9.54 0.28 14.86
C LEU A 140 8.16 -0.32 14.57
N GLU A 141 7.38 -0.63 15.60
CA GLU A 141 6.02 -1.15 15.46
C GLU A 141 5.15 -0.17 14.65
N ARG A 142 5.15 1.10 15.06
CA ARG A 142 4.38 2.15 14.37
C ARG A 142 4.86 2.38 12.93
N LEU A 143 6.17 2.40 12.69
CA LEU A 143 6.72 2.56 11.35
C LEU A 143 6.36 1.39 10.44
N SER A 144 6.34 0.16 10.97
CA SER A 144 5.96 -1.03 10.23
C SER A 144 4.51 -0.93 9.76
N GLU A 145 3.60 -0.50 10.63
CA GLU A 145 2.19 -0.25 10.28
C GLU A 145 2.03 0.79 9.16
N ILE A 146 2.69 1.96 9.32
CA ILE A 146 2.61 3.06 8.34
C ILE A 146 3.14 2.63 6.97
N VAL A 147 4.26 1.92 6.94
CA VAL A 147 4.90 1.49 5.69
C VAL A 147 4.08 0.37 5.04
N ALA A 148 3.53 -0.57 5.81
CA ALA A 148 2.60 -1.58 5.29
C ALA A 148 1.36 -0.94 4.64
N ASP A 149 0.79 0.08 5.26
CA ASP A 149 -0.33 0.86 4.71
C ASP A 149 -0.01 1.50 3.35
N GLN A 150 1.17 2.09 3.24
CA GLN A 150 1.63 2.67 1.98
C GLN A 150 1.76 1.61 0.88
N ILE A 151 2.31 0.43 1.20
CA ILE A 151 2.49 -0.68 0.25
C ILE A 151 1.13 -1.17 -0.22
N VAL A 152 0.21 -1.51 0.70
CA VAL A 152 -1.12 -2.04 0.36
C VAL A 152 -1.93 -1.03 -0.46
N THR A 153 -1.86 0.25 -0.12
CA THR A 153 -2.52 1.31 -0.89
C THR A 153 -2.02 1.35 -2.34
N ARG A 154 -0.71 1.21 -2.57
CA ARG A 154 -0.15 1.21 -3.93
C ARG A 154 -0.48 -0.07 -4.69
N LEU A 155 -0.53 -1.22 -4.02
CA LEU A 155 -1.00 -2.48 -4.60
C LEU A 155 -2.48 -2.36 -5.02
N ALA A 156 -3.33 -1.77 -4.18
CA ALA A 156 -4.73 -1.51 -4.50
C ALA A 156 -4.90 -0.56 -5.71
N LEU A 157 -4.07 0.47 -5.79
CA LEU A 157 -4.04 1.37 -6.95
C LEU A 157 -3.54 0.69 -8.24
N TYR A 158 -2.59 -0.25 -8.11
CA TYR A 158 -2.15 -1.06 -9.24
C TYR A 158 -3.29 -1.96 -9.76
N ALA A 159 -3.97 -2.66 -8.86
CA ALA A 159 -5.07 -3.57 -9.20
C ALA A 159 -6.25 -2.86 -9.87
N THR A 160 -6.68 -1.73 -9.31
CA THR A 160 -7.74 -0.90 -9.91
C THR A 160 -7.40 -0.39 -11.31
N ARG A 161 -6.14 -0.02 -11.57
CA ARG A 161 -5.69 0.36 -12.92
C ARG A 161 -5.67 -0.83 -13.89
N LYS A 162 -5.22 -2.00 -13.43
CA LYS A 162 -5.18 -3.22 -14.24
C LYS A 162 -6.59 -3.62 -14.70
N GLU A 163 -7.57 -3.60 -13.80
CA GLU A 163 -8.96 -3.88 -14.17
C GLU A 163 -9.59 -2.83 -15.08
N GLY A 164 -9.32 -1.55 -14.83
CA GLY A 164 -9.79 -0.47 -15.71
C GLY A 164 -9.26 -0.63 -17.14
N ALA A 165 -8.03 -1.11 -17.31
CA ALA A 165 -7.46 -1.45 -18.61
C ALA A 165 -8.11 -2.70 -19.24
N GLN A 166 -8.52 -3.67 -18.42
CA GLN A 166 -9.20 -4.89 -18.87
C GLN A 166 -10.66 -4.63 -19.29
N ALA A 167 -11.33 -3.63 -18.69
CA ALA A 167 -12.71 -3.24 -18.98
C ALA A 167 -12.85 -2.30 -20.20
N ALA A 168 -11.75 -1.78 -20.74
CA ALA A 168 -11.77 -1.02 -21.98
C ALA A 168 -12.06 -1.99 -23.16
N PRO A 169 -13.14 -1.79 -23.94
CA PRO A 169 -13.43 -2.66 -25.07
C PRO A 169 -12.31 -2.56 -26.11
N SER A 170 -11.64 -3.68 -26.39
CA SER A 170 -10.74 -3.82 -27.54
C SER A 170 -11.47 -3.35 -28.80
N PRO A 171 -10.87 -2.49 -29.65
CA PRO A 171 -11.46 -2.15 -30.94
C PRO A 171 -11.54 -3.44 -31.76
N ALA A 172 -12.77 -3.89 -31.99
CA ALA A 172 -13.06 -5.05 -32.81
C ALA A 172 -12.34 -4.91 -34.16
N SER A 173 -11.63 -5.98 -34.55
CA SER A 173 -11.11 -6.17 -35.90
C SER A 173 -12.27 -6.20 -36.90
N SER A 174 -12.61 -5.01 -37.41
CA SER A 174 -13.47 -4.83 -38.58
C SER A 174 -12.62 -4.86 -39.85
N SER A 175 -12.60 -6.01 -40.51
CA SER A 175 -12.34 -6.17 -41.94
C SER A 175 -13.09 -7.45 -42.33
N ALA A 176 -14.42 -7.39 -42.38
CA ALA A 176 -15.18 -7.04 -43.57
C ALA A 176 -14.77 -7.93 -44.76
N ALA A 177 -15.42 -9.10 -44.80
CA ALA A 177 -15.56 -9.90 -46.01
C ALA A 177 -16.08 -9.00 -47.15
N SER A 178 -15.19 -8.67 -48.09
CA SER A 178 -15.54 -8.09 -49.37
C SER A 178 -15.99 -9.21 -50.30
N THR A 179 -17.30 -9.24 -50.53
CA THR A 179 -18.02 -9.77 -51.69
C THR A 179 -17.13 -9.99 -52.92
N GLY A 180 -16.89 -11.26 -53.26
CA GLY A 180 -16.42 -11.69 -54.57
C GLY A 180 -17.63 -12.00 -55.44
N GLN A 181 -17.62 -11.42 -56.64
CA GLN A 181 -18.54 -11.65 -57.75
C GLN A 181 -18.64 -13.11 -58.16
#